data_AF-A0A6G8ILX8-F1
#
_entry.id   AF-A0A6G8ILX8-F1
#
_cell.length_a   1.000
_cell.length_b   1.000
_cell.length_c   1.000
_cell.angle_alpha   90.00
_cell.angle_beta   90.00
_cell.angle_gamma   90.00
#
_symmetry.space_group_name_H-M   'P 1'
#
loop_
_entity.id
_entity.type
_entity.pdbx_description
1 polymer ?
#
loop_
_entity_poly.entity_id
_entity_poly.type
_entity_poly.pdbx_seq_one_letter_code
_entity_poly.pdbx_strand_id
1 'polypeptide(L)'
;MNTPLPPLPRRFAALALAAAAAALLGACASAPERSPTLITLPGAPGPAAPAAGNGALPTLALARLELPEYLVSRRVRYRTDGSTLAEWPDTFWAERIEVGMAREFAAALRARLPGWRVCESNCAEWGPVATLRVSIERLDAVRPEQRLRASARIAVTRTAPRGLSEHAVAHELPLEADTPQAQARAYAALLARLAADAAAVMPGAPANGTPPVR
;
A
#
# COMPACT_ATOMS: atom_id res chain seq x y z
N MET A 1 -60.78 15.74 43.96
CA MET A 1 -60.24 14.91 45.05
C MET A 1 -58.75 14.71 44.78
N ASN A 2 -57.89 15.50 45.44
CA ASN A 2 -56.44 15.36 45.36
C ASN A 2 -55.94 14.78 46.68
N THR A 3 -55.44 13.55 46.64
CA THR A 3 -54.73 12.92 47.76
C THR A 3 -53.26 13.34 47.75
N PRO A 4 -52.70 13.86 48.85
CA PRO A 4 -51.27 14.15 48.93
C PRO A 4 -50.47 12.85 49.05
N LEU A 5 -49.41 12.73 48.24
CA LEU A 5 -48.45 11.62 48.33
C LEU A 5 -47.67 11.69 49.65
N PRO A 6 -47.46 10.55 50.35
CA PRO A 6 -46.70 10.54 51.60
C PRO A 6 -45.22 10.88 51.35
N PRO A 7 -44.56 11.56 52.31
CA PRO A 7 -43.15 11.90 52.19
C PRO A 7 -42.28 10.63 52.23
N LEU A 8 -41.49 10.42 51.18
CA LEU A 8 -40.50 9.35 51.14
C LEU A 8 -39.45 9.58 52.24
N PRO A 9 -39.05 8.53 53.00
CA PRO A 9 -38.05 8.68 54.04
C PRO A 9 -36.72 9.11 53.41
N ARG A 10 -36.08 10.14 53.97
CA ARG A 10 -34.82 10.74 53.48
C ARG A 10 -33.71 9.73 53.13
N ARG A 11 -33.70 8.56 53.78
CA ARG A 11 -32.74 7.47 53.53
C ARG A 11 -32.92 6.79 52.16
N PHE A 12 -34.16 6.67 51.68
CA PHE A 12 -34.43 6.09 50.35
C PHE A 12 -34.06 7.05 49.21
N ALA A 13 -34.25 8.36 49.43
CA ALA A 13 -33.83 9.37 48.45
C ALA A 13 -32.29 9.42 48.29
N ALA A 14 -31.53 9.27 49.37
CA ALA A 14 -30.07 9.22 49.33
C ALA A 14 -29.53 7.97 48.61
N LEU A 15 -30.15 6.80 48.84
CA LEU A 15 -29.81 5.55 48.17
C LEU A 15 -30.10 5.61 46.66
N ALA A 16 -31.24 6.18 46.26
CA ALA A 16 -31.58 6.36 44.86
C ALA A 16 -30.61 7.30 44.13
N LEU A 17 -30.18 8.39 44.80
CA LEU A 17 -29.22 9.34 44.23
C LEU A 17 -27.82 8.72 44.08
N ALA A 18 -27.39 7.93 45.07
CA ALA A 18 -26.11 7.21 45.02
C ALA A 18 -26.09 6.14 43.91
N ALA A 19 -27.20 5.41 43.74
CA ALA A 19 -27.34 4.43 42.67
C ALA A 19 -27.35 5.09 41.27
N ALA A 20 -28.03 6.22 41.11
CA ALA A 20 -28.03 6.99 39.87
C ALA A 20 -26.63 7.55 39.54
N ALA A 21 -25.92 8.07 40.55
CA ALA A 21 -24.53 8.54 40.37
C ALA A 21 -23.57 7.40 39.99
N ALA A 22 -23.71 6.22 40.61
CA ALA A 22 -22.91 5.05 40.25
C ALA A 22 -23.19 4.55 38.83
N ALA A 23 -24.47 4.58 38.39
CA ALA A 23 -24.84 4.21 37.03
C ALA A 23 -24.29 5.19 35.97
N LEU A 24 -24.30 6.51 36.27
CA LEU A 24 -23.73 7.54 35.39
C LEU A 24 -22.20 7.44 35.30
N LEU A 25 -21.51 7.05 36.39
CA LEU A 25 -20.07 6.83 36.39
C LEU A 25 -19.67 5.54 35.66
N GLY A 26 -20.46 4.47 35.75
CA GLY A 26 -20.23 3.22 35.01
C GLY A 26 -20.42 3.35 33.50
N ALA A 27 -21.31 4.24 33.06
CA ALA A 27 -21.56 4.51 31.63
C ALA A 27 -20.37 5.21 30.93
N CYS A 28 -19.62 6.06 31.63
CA CYS A 28 -18.42 6.70 31.06
C CYS A 28 -17.20 5.76 30.98
N ALA A 29 -17.14 4.72 31.81
CA ALA A 29 -16.04 3.75 31.80
C ALA A 29 -16.23 2.58 30.83
N SER A 30 -17.43 2.46 30.21
CA SER A 30 -17.83 1.30 29.41
C SER A 30 -17.75 1.53 27.90
N ALA A 31 -17.09 2.59 27.42
CA ALA A 31 -16.82 2.71 26.00
C ALA A 31 -15.89 1.54 25.59
N PRO A 32 -16.34 0.61 24.73
CA PRO A 32 -15.48 -0.50 24.32
C PRO A 32 -14.27 0.11 23.60
N GLU A 33 -13.07 -0.13 24.13
CA GLU A 33 -11.82 0.19 23.42
C GLU A 33 -11.81 -0.64 22.14
N ARG A 34 -12.23 -0.05 21.03
CA ARG A 34 -12.26 -0.72 19.74
C ARG A 34 -10.80 -0.96 19.34
N SER A 35 -10.41 -2.23 19.31
CA SER A 35 -9.06 -2.60 18.91
C SER A 35 -8.80 -2.14 17.47
N PRO A 36 -7.64 -1.54 17.19
CA PRO A 36 -7.31 -1.06 15.85
C PRO A 36 -7.27 -2.24 14.86
N THR A 37 -7.78 -2.00 13.66
CA THR A 37 -7.71 -2.95 12.55
C THR A 37 -6.41 -2.73 11.78
N LEU A 38 -5.61 -3.78 11.67
CA LEU A 38 -4.40 -3.78 10.84
C LEU A 38 -4.70 -4.45 9.51
N ILE A 39 -4.41 -3.77 8.40
CA ILE A 39 -4.57 -4.30 7.04
C ILE A 39 -3.22 -4.35 6.33
N THR A 40 -3.06 -5.32 5.45
CA THR A 40 -1.93 -5.43 4.53
C THR A 40 -2.38 -5.14 3.11
N LEU A 41 -1.41 -4.89 2.22
CA LEU A 41 -1.71 -5.02 0.79
C LEU A 41 -1.97 -6.50 0.49
N PRO A 42 -3.04 -6.82 -0.25
CA PRO A 42 -3.27 -8.19 -0.68
C PRO A 42 -2.14 -8.59 -1.62
N GLY A 43 -1.45 -9.67 -1.26
CA GLY A 43 -0.41 -10.23 -2.11
C GLY A 43 -1.01 -10.65 -3.46
N ALA A 44 -0.34 -10.32 -4.56
CA ALA A 44 -0.66 -10.98 -5.81
C ALA A 44 -0.27 -12.47 -5.66
N PRO A 45 -1.15 -13.44 -5.99
CA PRO A 45 -0.71 -14.83 -6.10
C PRO A 45 0.34 -14.89 -7.22
N GLY A 46 1.61 -14.92 -6.80
CA GLY A 46 2.73 -14.99 -7.73
C GLY A 46 2.79 -16.37 -8.36
N PRO A 47 3.18 -16.48 -9.65
CA PRO A 47 3.63 -17.77 -10.16
C PRO A 47 4.78 -18.28 -9.28
N ALA A 48 4.82 -19.58 -9.01
CA ALA A 48 5.92 -20.21 -8.30
C ALA A 48 7.24 -19.77 -8.95
N ALA A 49 8.25 -19.47 -8.11
CA ALA A 49 9.55 -19.04 -8.59
C ALA A 49 10.01 -19.97 -9.73
N PRO A 50 10.42 -19.44 -10.90
CA PRO A 50 10.88 -20.29 -11.98
C PRO A 50 12.02 -21.17 -11.44
N ALA A 51 11.95 -22.47 -11.74
CA ALA A 51 13.06 -23.37 -11.45
C ALA A 51 14.34 -22.73 -12.00
N ALA A 52 15.38 -22.64 -11.16
CA ALA A 52 16.64 -22.03 -11.54
C ALA A 52 17.16 -22.68 -12.82
N GLY A 53 16.97 -22.02 -13.95
CA GLY A 53 17.59 -22.42 -15.21
C GLY A 53 19.08 -22.18 -15.06
N ASN A 54 19.90 -23.16 -15.46
CA ASN A 54 21.36 -23.11 -15.36
C ASN A 54 22.02 -22.06 -16.29
N GLY A 55 21.27 -21.10 -16.83
CA GLY A 55 21.76 -20.00 -17.66
C GLY A 55 21.94 -18.72 -16.84
N ALA A 56 23.01 -17.97 -17.12
CA ALA A 56 23.24 -16.67 -16.50
C ALA A 56 22.21 -15.64 -17.02
N LEU A 57 21.14 -15.42 -16.26
CA LEU A 57 20.14 -14.39 -16.58
C LEU A 57 20.75 -12.98 -16.44
N PRO A 58 20.43 -12.03 -17.33
CA PRO A 58 20.78 -10.63 -17.16
C PRO A 58 20.17 -10.07 -15.87
N THR A 59 20.96 -9.29 -15.14
CA THR A 59 20.52 -8.70 -13.87
C THR A 59 19.93 -7.31 -14.10
N LEU A 60 18.71 -7.09 -13.59
CA LEU A 60 18.05 -5.80 -13.45
C LEU A 60 18.17 -5.34 -12.00
N ALA A 61 18.80 -4.20 -11.76
CA ALA A 61 18.74 -3.53 -10.46
C ALA A 61 17.43 -2.74 -10.36
N LEU A 62 16.58 -3.06 -9.38
CA LEU A 62 15.39 -2.32 -9.05
C LEU A 62 15.72 -1.33 -7.93
N ALA A 63 15.62 -0.03 -8.24
CA ALA A 63 15.69 1.01 -7.23
C ALA A 63 14.45 0.96 -6.32
N ARG A 64 14.57 1.53 -5.12
CA ARG A 64 13.44 1.66 -4.20
C ARG A 64 12.27 2.40 -4.87
N LEU A 65 11.07 1.87 -4.71
CA LEU A 65 9.84 2.53 -5.15
C LEU A 65 9.65 3.85 -4.40
N GLU A 66 9.58 4.96 -5.12
CA GLU A 66 9.33 6.28 -4.54
C GLU A 66 7.83 6.56 -4.48
N LEU A 67 7.38 7.13 -3.36
CA LEU A 67 5.98 7.41 -3.06
C LEU A 67 5.82 8.86 -2.59
N PRO A 68 4.64 9.45 -2.76
CA PRO A 68 4.37 10.77 -2.20
C PRO A 68 4.46 10.74 -0.66
N GLU A 69 5.17 11.71 -0.09
CA GLU A 69 5.48 11.75 1.36
C GLU A 69 4.22 11.70 2.24
N TYR A 70 3.12 12.30 1.79
CA TYR A 70 1.85 12.29 2.53
C TYR A 70 1.25 10.88 2.71
N LEU A 71 1.70 9.89 1.94
CA LEU A 71 1.30 8.49 2.09
C LEU A 71 2.23 7.71 3.02
N VAL A 72 3.45 8.19 3.27
CA VAL A 72 4.46 7.52 4.09
C VAL A 72 4.07 7.58 5.57
N SER A 73 3.10 6.76 5.94
CA SER A 73 2.45 6.71 7.25
C SER A 73 1.87 5.33 7.49
N ARG A 74 1.63 4.98 8.76
CA ARG A 74 0.83 3.80 9.10
C ARG A 74 -0.67 4.01 8.93
N ARG A 75 -1.14 5.25 8.78
CA ARG A 75 -2.56 5.55 8.61
C ARG A 75 -2.99 5.28 7.18
N VAL A 76 -4.15 4.63 7.00
CA VAL A 76 -4.74 4.45 5.68
C VAL A 76 -5.44 5.75 5.29
N ARG A 77 -4.85 6.48 4.34
CA ARG A 77 -5.32 7.80 3.91
C ARG A 77 -6.11 7.74 2.63
N TYR A 78 -7.12 8.60 2.51
CA TYR A 78 -7.89 8.82 1.30
C TYR A 78 -8.13 10.31 1.08
N ARG A 79 -8.43 10.71 -0.15
CA ARG A 79 -8.83 12.07 -0.49
C ARG A 79 -10.33 12.26 -0.34
N THR A 80 -10.73 13.32 0.34
CA THR A 80 -12.12 13.80 0.41
C THR A 80 -12.42 14.81 -0.68
N ASP A 81 -11.42 15.55 -1.16
CA ASP A 81 -11.53 16.54 -2.22
C ASP A 81 -10.15 16.77 -2.89
N GLY A 82 -10.04 17.81 -3.72
CA GLY A 82 -8.82 18.14 -4.46
C GLY A 82 -7.61 18.50 -3.59
N SER A 83 -7.82 18.93 -2.35
CA SER A 83 -6.77 19.41 -1.43
C SER A 83 -6.70 18.67 -0.10
N THR A 84 -7.77 18.01 0.31
CA THR A 84 -7.89 17.44 1.67
C THR A 84 -7.66 15.94 1.70
N LEU A 85 -6.90 15.49 2.70
CA LEU A 85 -6.70 14.09 3.05
C LEU A 85 -7.39 13.79 4.38
N ALA A 86 -8.06 12.65 4.43
CA ALA A 86 -8.62 12.08 5.64
C ALA A 86 -8.06 10.66 5.85
N GLU A 87 -8.37 10.08 7.01
CA GLU A 87 -7.89 8.76 7.41
C GLU A 87 -9.09 7.85 7.68
N TRP A 88 -8.94 6.56 7.37
CA TRP A 88 -9.92 5.57 7.79
C TRP A 88 -9.91 5.42 9.31
N PRO A 89 -11.09 5.41 9.98
CA PRO A 89 -11.16 5.31 11.43
C PRO A 89 -10.61 3.95 11.89
N ASP A 90 -9.82 3.96 12.96
CA ASP A 90 -9.25 2.79 13.62
C ASP A 90 -8.54 1.80 12.68
N THR A 91 -8.09 2.24 11.50
CA THR A 91 -7.50 1.38 10.48
C THR A 91 -6.08 1.81 10.15
N PHE A 92 -5.16 0.85 10.18
CA PHE A 92 -3.74 1.09 9.98
C PHE A 92 -3.16 0.05 9.04
N TRP A 93 -2.12 0.45 8.31
CA TRP A 93 -1.26 -0.51 7.64
C TRP A 93 -0.50 -1.34 8.68
N ALA A 94 -0.51 -2.66 8.51
CA ALA A 94 0.21 -3.60 9.36
C ALA A 94 1.74 -3.45 9.23
N GLU A 95 2.20 -2.89 8.11
CA GLU A 95 3.58 -2.50 7.86
C GLU A 95 3.65 -1.07 7.32
N ARG A 96 4.85 -0.50 7.19
CA ARG A 96 5.04 0.77 6.48
C ARG A 96 4.58 0.60 5.03
N ILE A 97 3.69 1.47 4.54
CA ILE A 97 3.05 1.26 3.23
C ILE A 97 4.07 1.19 2.09
N GLU A 98 5.14 1.96 2.15
CA GLU A 98 6.23 1.96 1.19
C GLU A 98 7.02 0.64 1.15
N VAL A 99 7.06 -0.09 2.27
CA VAL A 99 7.68 -1.43 2.33
C VAL A 99 6.76 -2.44 1.68
N GLY A 100 5.46 -2.43 2.04
CA GLY A 100 4.46 -3.30 1.42
C GLY A 100 4.36 -3.08 -0.08
N MET A 101 4.25 -1.83 -0.53
CA MET A 101 4.14 -1.49 -1.95
C MET A 101 5.40 -1.87 -2.73
N ALA A 102 6.60 -1.66 -2.18
CA ALA A 102 7.84 -2.07 -2.83
C ALA A 102 7.90 -3.60 -3.01
N ARG A 103 7.54 -4.37 -1.97
CA ARG A 103 7.51 -5.84 -2.02
C ARG A 103 6.52 -6.34 -3.08
N GLU A 104 5.29 -5.82 -3.06
CA GLU A 104 4.26 -6.24 -4.02
C GLU A 104 4.62 -5.84 -5.46
N PHE A 105 5.20 -4.65 -5.66
CA PHE A 105 5.69 -4.23 -6.97
C PHE A 105 6.80 -5.15 -7.48
N ALA A 106 7.80 -5.46 -6.64
CA ALA A 106 8.91 -6.33 -7.03
C ALA A 106 8.44 -7.75 -7.36
N ALA A 107 7.49 -8.31 -6.60
CA ALA A 107 6.87 -9.59 -6.89
C ALA A 107 6.13 -9.56 -8.24
N ALA A 108 5.31 -8.52 -8.48
CA ALA A 108 4.58 -8.35 -9.72
C ALA A 108 5.51 -8.15 -10.94
N LEU A 109 6.65 -7.49 -10.75
CA LEU A 109 7.66 -7.27 -11.78
C LEU A 109 8.40 -8.56 -12.13
N ARG A 110 8.82 -9.35 -11.15
CA ARG A 110 9.45 -10.66 -11.36
C ARG A 110 8.57 -11.61 -12.18
N ALA A 111 7.27 -11.64 -11.86
CA ALA A 111 6.31 -12.45 -12.59
C ALA A 111 6.21 -12.08 -14.08
N ARG A 112 6.57 -10.84 -14.45
CA ARG A 112 6.50 -10.31 -15.82
C ARG A 112 7.84 -10.33 -16.56
N LEU A 113 8.94 -10.55 -15.85
CA LEU A 113 10.29 -10.59 -16.42
C LEU A 113 10.97 -11.95 -16.16
N PRO A 114 10.41 -13.07 -16.64
CA PRO A 114 10.96 -14.40 -16.37
C PRO A 114 12.37 -14.63 -16.93
N GLY A 115 12.79 -13.83 -17.92
CA GLY A 115 14.15 -13.84 -18.49
C GLY A 115 15.16 -12.94 -17.77
N TRP A 116 14.81 -12.36 -16.62
CA TRP A 116 15.65 -11.43 -15.88
C TRP A 116 15.83 -11.87 -14.44
N ARG A 117 17.01 -11.59 -13.88
CA ARG A 117 17.21 -11.57 -12.43
C ARG A 117 16.88 -10.18 -11.90
N VAL A 118 15.76 -10.03 -11.20
CA VAL A 118 15.40 -8.77 -10.52
C VAL A 118 16.05 -8.72 -9.15
N CYS A 119 16.97 -7.77 -8.96
CA CYS A 119 17.70 -7.53 -7.72
C CYS A 119 17.25 -6.21 -7.07
N GLU A 120 16.90 -6.23 -5.79
CA GLU A 120 16.38 -5.06 -5.05
C GLU A 120 17.43 -4.40 -4.15
N SER A 121 18.49 -5.14 -3.78
CA SER A 121 19.53 -4.68 -2.86
C SER A 121 20.86 -5.37 -3.16
N ASN A 122 21.97 -4.69 -2.86
CA ASN A 122 23.34 -5.21 -3.03
C ASN A 122 23.65 -5.72 -4.44
N CYS A 123 23.06 -5.11 -5.47
CA CYS A 123 23.11 -5.63 -6.84
C CYS A 123 24.48 -5.53 -7.52
N ALA A 124 25.42 -4.76 -6.97
CA ALA A 124 26.73 -4.52 -7.58
C ALA A 124 27.49 -5.82 -7.88
N GLU A 125 27.38 -6.82 -7.00
CA GLU A 125 28.02 -8.14 -7.17
C GLU A 125 27.48 -8.94 -8.37
N TRP A 126 26.28 -8.60 -8.85
CA TRP A 126 25.58 -9.29 -9.93
C TRP A 126 25.72 -8.60 -11.29
N GLY A 127 26.51 -7.51 -11.38
CA GLY A 127 26.79 -6.78 -12.61
C GLY A 127 25.52 -6.35 -13.37
N PRO A 128 24.67 -5.48 -12.79
CA PRO A 128 23.39 -5.13 -13.40
C PRO A 128 23.61 -4.44 -14.74
N VAL A 129 22.94 -4.94 -15.78
CA VAL A 129 23.00 -4.39 -17.14
C VAL A 129 22.00 -3.25 -17.33
N ALA A 130 21.03 -3.14 -16.41
CA ALA A 130 20.06 -2.06 -16.35
C ALA A 130 19.66 -1.75 -14.91
N THR A 131 19.20 -0.52 -14.68
CA THR A 131 18.56 -0.06 -13.45
C THR A 131 17.18 0.49 -13.76
N LEU A 132 16.16 0.01 -13.04
CA LEU A 132 14.79 0.49 -13.11
C LEU A 132 14.48 1.34 -11.88
N ARG A 133 13.98 2.56 -12.10
CA ARG A 133 13.40 3.42 -11.06
C ARG A 133 11.95 3.68 -11.40
N VAL A 134 11.09 3.56 -10.40
CA VAL A 134 9.67 3.94 -10.50
C VAL A 134 9.37 4.94 -9.40
N SER A 135 8.85 6.10 -9.79
CA SER A 135 8.44 7.17 -8.89
C SER A 135 6.96 7.44 -9.06
N ILE A 136 6.18 7.15 -8.02
CA ILE A 136 4.75 7.43 -8.00
C ILE A 136 4.58 8.87 -7.54
N GLU A 137 4.17 9.75 -8.46
CA GLU A 137 4.04 11.19 -8.21
C GLU A 137 2.70 11.53 -7.55
N ARG A 138 1.66 10.77 -7.91
CA ARG A 138 0.32 10.88 -7.36
C ARG A 138 -0.22 9.50 -7.06
N LEU A 139 -0.84 9.35 -5.90
CA LEU A 139 -1.56 8.13 -5.53
C LEU A 139 -2.68 8.48 -4.54
N ASP A 140 -3.88 8.62 -5.06
CA ASP A 140 -5.02 9.11 -4.29
C ASP A 140 -6.22 8.18 -4.44
N ALA A 141 -6.66 7.58 -3.34
CA ALA A 141 -8.01 7.03 -3.26
C ALA A 141 -8.99 8.18 -3.04
N VAL A 142 -9.67 8.63 -4.09
CA VAL A 142 -10.68 9.70 -4.04
C VAL A 142 -12.02 9.07 -3.65
N ARG A 143 -12.35 9.16 -2.36
CA ARG A 143 -13.46 8.42 -1.76
C ARG A 143 -14.84 8.82 -2.31
N PRO A 144 -15.20 10.11 -2.44
CA PRO A 144 -16.51 10.49 -2.99
C PRO A 144 -16.73 10.02 -4.43
N GLU A 145 -15.64 9.87 -5.19
CA GLU A 145 -15.68 9.40 -6.58
C GLU A 145 -15.54 7.88 -6.69
N GLN A 146 -15.19 7.20 -5.59
CA GLN A 146 -14.84 5.77 -5.57
C GLN A 146 -13.79 5.40 -6.64
N ARG A 147 -12.77 6.25 -6.81
CA ARG A 147 -11.66 6.03 -7.76
C ARG A 147 -10.31 6.07 -7.06
N LEU A 148 -9.39 5.23 -7.51
CA LEU A 148 -7.97 5.40 -7.30
C LEU A 148 -7.37 6.14 -8.50
N ARG A 149 -6.75 7.29 -8.26
CA ARG A 149 -6.01 8.06 -9.28
C ARG A 149 -4.53 7.98 -8.99
N ALA A 150 -3.74 7.61 -10.00
CA ALA A 150 -2.30 7.55 -9.87
C ALA A 150 -1.58 8.07 -11.12
N SER A 151 -0.44 8.69 -10.91
CA SER A 151 0.55 8.99 -11.96
C SER A 151 1.92 8.56 -11.49
N ALA A 152 2.73 8.05 -12.41
CA ALA A 152 4.06 7.59 -12.11
C ALA A 152 5.02 7.87 -13.28
N ARG A 153 6.31 7.97 -12.94
CA ARG A 153 7.41 7.97 -13.90
C ARG A 153 8.22 6.70 -13.75
N ILE A 154 8.53 6.11 -14.90
CA ILE A 154 9.32 4.90 -15.03
C ILE A 154 10.58 5.28 -15.79
N ALA A 155 11.73 5.15 -15.14
CA ALA A 155 13.03 5.44 -15.73
C ALA A 155 13.89 4.18 -15.80
N VAL A 156 14.46 3.90 -16.97
CA VAL A 156 15.39 2.79 -17.20
C VAL A 156 16.73 3.34 -17.61
N THR A 157 17.76 3.05 -16.82
CA THR A 157 19.16 3.36 -17.16
C THR A 157 19.85 2.08 -17.59
N ARG A 158 20.47 2.08 -18.77
CA ARG A 158 21.25 0.95 -19.30
C ARG A 158 22.75 1.23 -19.19
N THR A 159 23.54 0.19 -18.95
CA THR A 159 25.00 0.29 -18.90
C THR A 159 25.65 0.10 -20.26
N ALA A 160 25.11 -0.79 -21.13
CA ALA A 160 25.62 -1.03 -22.48
C ALA A 160 24.50 -1.45 -23.48
N PRO A 161 24.31 -0.73 -24.60
CA PRO A 161 24.77 0.64 -24.82
C PRO A 161 24.20 1.57 -23.74
N ARG A 162 25.00 2.55 -23.30
CA ARG A 162 24.57 3.48 -22.25
C ARG A 162 23.39 4.30 -22.74
N GLY A 163 22.34 4.39 -21.92
CA GLY A 163 21.16 5.16 -22.28
C GLY A 163 20.21 5.33 -21.12
N LEU A 164 19.37 6.35 -21.21
CA LEU A 164 18.28 6.63 -20.30
C LEU A 164 16.99 6.70 -21.11
N SER A 165 15.96 5.98 -20.67
CA SER A 165 14.59 6.16 -21.15
C SER A 165 13.68 6.47 -19.98
N GLU A 166 12.72 7.36 -20.18
CA GLU A 166 11.75 7.78 -19.18
C GLU A 166 10.36 7.72 -19.80
N HIS A 167 9.41 7.19 -19.04
CA HIS A 167 8.03 6.99 -19.47
C HIS A 167 7.09 7.46 -18.36
N ALA A 168 6.19 8.38 -18.69
CA ALA A 168 5.12 8.80 -17.80
C ALA A 168 3.88 7.94 -18.05
N VAL A 169 3.26 7.46 -16.97
CA VAL A 169 2.01 6.69 -17.01
C VAL A 169 1.00 7.26 -16.03
N ALA A 170 -0.27 7.17 -16.38
CA ALA A 170 -1.38 7.56 -15.53
C ALA A 170 -2.44 6.47 -15.53
N HIS A 171 -2.97 6.16 -14.35
CA HIS A 171 -3.97 5.12 -14.14
C HIS A 171 -5.13 5.65 -13.33
N GLU A 172 -6.33 5.26 -13.71
CA GLU A 172 -7.52 5.37 -12.89
C GLU A 172 -8.16 3.98 -12.72
N LEU A 173 -8.42 3.59 -11.48
CA LEU A 173 -9.04 2.31 -11.13
C LEU A 173 -10.30 2.56 -10.28
N PRO A 174 -11.37 1.77 -10.44
CA PRO A 174 -12.50 1.82 -9.52
C PRO A 174 -12.11 1.26 -8.15
N LEU A 175 -12.68 1.82 -7.09
CA LEU A 175 -12.73 1.20 -5.77
C LEU A 175 -13.96 0.30 -5.72
N GLU A 176 -13.77 -1.00 -5.48
CA GLU A 176 -14.87 -1.98 -5.52
C GLU A 176 -15.90 -1.79 -4.40
N ALA A 177 -15.52 -1.10 -3.32
CA ALA A 177 -16.39 -0.74 -2.22
C ALA A 177 -15.83 0.48 -1.49
N ASP A 178 -16.66 1.14 -0.69
CA ASP A 178 -16.24 2.20 0.21
C ASP A 178 -15.63 1.63 1.51
N THR A 179 -14.51 0.93 1.38
CA THR A 179 -13.80 0.29 2.49
C THR A 179 -12.29 0.40 2.34
N PRO A 180 -11.51 0.39 3.45
CA PRO A 180 -10.05 0.42 3.36
C PRO A 180 -9.47 -0.84 2.71
N GLN A 181 -10.16 -1.98 2.79
CA GLN A 181 -9.77 -3.23 2.10
C GLN A 181 -9.95 -3.13 0.58
N ALA A 182 -11.00 -2.45 0.10
CA ALA A 182 -11.15 -2.17 -1.32
C ALA A 182 -10.06 -1.21 -1.82
N GLN A 183 -9.68 -0.21 -1.03
CA GLN A 183 -8.54 0.66 -1.33
C GLN A 183 -7.23 -0.13 -1.41
N ALA A 184 -6.95 -1.03 -0.46
CA ALA A 184 -5.75 -1.87 -0.48
C ALA A 184 -5.70 -2.78 -1.73
N ARG A 185 -6.85 -3.35 -2.13
CA ARG A 185 -6.97 -4.12 -3.39
C ARG A 185 -6.71 -3.26 -4.62
N ALA A 186 -7.22 -2.04 -4.66
CA ALA A 186 -6.94 -1.11 -5.76
C ALA A 186 -5.45 -0.73 -5.84
N TYR A 187 -4.77 -0.57 -4.70
CA TYR A 187 -3.32 -0.33 -4.65
C TYR A 187 -2.56 -1.54 -5.23
N ALA A 188 -2.90 -2.76 -4.83
CA ALA A 188 -2.28 -3.96 -5.38
C ALA A 188 -2.53 -4.10 -6.90
N ALA A 189 -3.74 -3.81 -7.36
CA ALA A 189 -4.07 -3.82 -8.79
C ALA A 189 -3.29 -2.76 -9.58
N LEU A 190 -3.12 -1.55 -9.01
CA LEU A 190 -2.26 -0.51 -9.59
C LEU A 190 -0.81 -0.98 -9.69
N LEU A 191 -0.25 -1.57 -8.64
CA LEU A 191 1.13 -2.08 -8.66
C LEU A 191 1.33 -3.15 -9.74
N ALA A 192 0.34 -4.02 -9.95
CA ALA A 192 0.37 -4.97 -11.05
C ALA A 192 0.37 -4.31 -12.44
N ARG A 193 -0.39 -3.21 -12.62
CA ARG A 193 -0.38 -2.42 -13.87
C ARG A 193 0.95 -1.70 -14.07
N LEU A 194 1.47 -1.03 -13.05
CA LEU A 194 2.77 -0.38 -13.10
C LEU A 194 3.91 -1.37 -13.38
N ALA A 195 3.83 -2.59 -12.84
CA ALA A 195 4.79 -3.64 -13.16
C ALA A 195 4.69 -4.10 -14.63
N ALA A 196 3.49 -4.07 -15.22
CA ALA A 196 3.29 -4.34 -16.65
C ALA A 196 3.91 -3.23 -17.51
N ASP A 197 3.64 -1.97 -17.17
CA ASP A 197 4.20 -0.82 -17.88
C ASP A 197 5.73 -0.81 -17.79
N ALA A 198 6.27 -1.09 -16.60
CA ALA A 198 7.71 -1.18 -16.37
C ALA A 198 8.34 -2.32 -17.18
N ALA A 199 7.69 -3.49 -17.22
CA ALA A 199 8.17 -4.62 -18.03
C ALA A 199 8.12 -4.32 -19.53
N ALA A 200 7.12 -3.58 -20.00
CA ALA A 200 6.97 -3.23 -21.42
C ALA A 200 8.07 -2.28 -21.93
N VAL A 201 8.65 -1.46 -21.05
CA VAL A 201 9.74 -0.52 -21.39
C VAL A 201 11.13 -1.13 -21.14
N MET A 202 11.20 -2.33 -20.56
CA MET A 202 12.46 -3.03 -20.44
C MET A 202 12.97 -3.44 -21.83
N PRO A 203 14.28 -3.28 -22.12
CA PRO A 203 14.85 -3.89 -23.31
C PRO A 203 14.58 -5.39 -23.32
N GLY A 204 14.48 -5.99 -24.50
CA GLY A 204 14.54 -7.45 -24.62
C GLY A 204 15.78 -7.98 -23.88
N ALA A 205 15.65 -9.14 -23.21
CA ALA A 205 16.78 -9.74 -22.51
C ALA A 205 17.94 -9.88 -23.53
N PRO A 206 19.15 -9.37 -23.23
CA PRO A 206 20.28 -9.50 -24.15
C PRO A 206 20.49 -10.99 -24.46
N ALA A 207 20.53 -11.32 -25.76
CA ALA A 207 20.90 -12.66 -26.20
C ALA A 207 22.32 -12.95 -25.67
N ASN A 208 22.48 -14.05 -24.93
CA ASN A 208 23.70 -14.46 -24.24
C ASN A 208 24.98 -13.99 -24.92
N GLY A 209 25.56 -12.89 -24.43
CA GLY A 209 26.88 -12.44 -24.83
C GLY A 209 27.93 -13.39 -24.25
N THR A 210 28.79 -13.90 -25.12
CA THR A 210 29.95 -14.74 -24.81
C THR A 210 30.70 -14.18 -23.59
N PRO A 211 31.06 -15.00 -22.59
CA PRO A 211 31.77 -14.51 -21.41
C PRO A 211 33.13 -13.90 -21.80
N PRO A 212 33.59 -12.85 -21.09
CA PRO A 212 34.93 -12.31 -21.31
C PRO A 212 35.97 -13.38 -20.96
N VAL A 213 36.77 -13.75 -21.95
CA VAL A 213 38.00 -14.55 -21.74
C VAL A 213 38.94 -13.70 -20.88
N ARG A 214 39.27 -14.21 -19.69
CA ARG A 214 40.37 -13.70 -18.87
C ARG A 214 41.70 -14.23 -19.38
#